data_AF-A0A845DK18-F1
#
_entry.id   AF-A0A845DK18-F1
#
_cell.length_a   1.000
_cell.length_b   1.000
_cell.length_c   1.000
_cell.angle_alpha   90.00
_cell.angle_beta   90.00
_cell.angle_gamma   90.00
#
_symmetry.space_group_name_H-M   'P 1'
#
loop_
_entity.id
_entity.type
_entity.pdbx_description
1 polymer ?
#
loop_
_entity_poly.entity_id
_entity_poly.type
_entity_poly.pdbx_seq_one_letter_code
_entity_poly.pdbx_strand_id
1 'polypeptide(L)' 'MLVPQGREGEMSSRRGKRAKKMPHITCEKCKNTLRYKGRDRNGAESIRLLYSCGKCLREIVLVLNKGWIERIEVL' A
#
# COMPACT_ATOMS: atom_id res chain seq x y z
N MET A 1 -46.48 2.44 3.43
CA MET A 1 -45.41 3.42 3.63
C MET A 1 -45.00 3.35 5.10
N LEU A 2 -43.80 2.87 5.42
CA LEU A 2 -43.36 2.62 6.81
C LEU A 2 -42.50 3.78 7.32
N VAL A 3 -42.93 4.29 8.48
CA VAL A 3 -42.45 5.37 9.34
C VAL A 3 -40.92 5.29 9.63
N PRO A 4 -40.21 6.43 9.74
CA PRO A 4 -38.78 6.46 10.09
C PRO A 4 -38.57 6.24 11.59
N GLN A 5 -37.53 5.50 11.96
CA GLN A 5 -37.00 5.51 13.33
C GLN A 5 -35.55 5.95 13.27
N GLY A 6 -35.32 7.24 13.57
CA GLY A 6 -34.07 7.63 14.17
C GLY A 6 -33.97 6.96 15.54
N ARG A 7 -32.84 6.31 15.80
CA ARG A 7 -32.26 6.19 17.13
C ARG A 7 -30.76 6.26 16.98
N GLU A 8 -30.21 7.40 17.42
CA GLU A 8 -28.85 7.46 17.92
C GLU A 8 -28.72 6.43 19.04
N GLY A 9 -27.75 5.54 18.87
CA GLY A 9 -27.25 4.64 19.89
C GLY A 9 -25.73 4.75 19.89
N GLU A 10 -25.24 5.73 20.67
CA GLU A 10 -24.07 5.60 21.54
C GLU A 10 -23.71 4.14 21.89
N MET A 11 -22.48 3.69 22.11
CA MET A 11 -21.16 4.33 22.24
C MET A 11 -20.13 3.18 22.26
N SER A 12 -18.86 3.51 22.01
CA SER A 12 -17.67 2.81 22.56
C SER A 12 -17.45 1.32 22.25
N SER A 13 -16.54 1.06 21.28
CA SER A 13 -15.54 -0.02 21.40
C SER A 13 -14.38 0.26 20.43
N ARG A 14 -13.29 0.83 20.94
CA ARG A 14 -12.06 0.11 21.36
C ARG A 14 -11.31 -0.57 20.21
N ARG A 15 -10.04 -0.17 20.13
CA ARG A 15 -8.89 -0.75 19.39
C ARG A 15 -8.79 -0.40 17.91
N GLY A 16 -7.99 0.63 17.68
CA GLY A 16 -7.37 0.86 16.39
C GLY A 16 -6.72 -0.40 15.87
N LYS A 17 -7.25 -0.90 14.76
CA LYS A 17 -6.40 -1.52 13.76
C LYS A 17 -5.60 -0.37 13.15
N ARG A 18 -4.48 0.00 13.79
CA ARG A 18 -3.40 0.69 13.06
C ARG A 18 -3.05 -0.27 11.93
N ALA A 19 -3.66 -0.08 10.76
CA ALA A 19 -3.02 -0.51 9.53
C ALA A 19 -1.62 0.10 9.64
N LYS A 20 -0.59 -0.75 9.75
CA LYS A 20 0.80 -0.29 9.63
C LYS A 20 0.79 0.55 8.37
N LYS A 21 0.93 1.87 8.52
CA LYS A 21 0.79 2.85 7.44
C LYS A 21 1.87 2.47 6.44
N MET A 22 1.53 1.65 5.45
CA MET A 22 2.48 1.30 4.40
C MET A 22 2.92 2.64 3.81
N PRO A 23 4.22 2.85 3.58
CA PRO A 23 4.69 4.08 2.98
C PRO A 23 3.88 4.32 1.71
N HIS A 24 3.20 5.47 1.64
CA HIS A 24 2.43 5.84 0.45
C HIS A 24 3.43 6.19 -0.64
N ILE A 25 3.85 5.19 -1.41
CA ILE A 25 4.73 5.41 -2.56
C ILE A 25 3.83 5.90 -3.70
N THR A 26 4.17 7.03 -4.29
CA THR A 26 3.43 7.61 -5.41
C THR A 26 4.18 7.39 -6.71
N CYS A 27 3.44 7.18 -7.80
CA CYS A 27 4.01 7.12 -9.13
C CYS A 27 4.56 8.50 -9.48
N GLU A 28 5.83 8.60 -9.88
CA GLU A 28 6.43 9.88 -10.20
C GLU A 28 5.69 10.63 -11.32
N LYS A 29 5.22 9.88 -12.34
CA LYS A 29 4.56 10.42 -13.54
C LYS A 29 3.14 10.95 -13.28
N CYS A 30 2.27 10.13 -12.70
CA CYS A 30 0.85 10.48 -12.50
C CYS A 30 0.50 10.86 -11.06
N LYS A 31 1.50 10.94 -10.17
CA LYS A 31 1.37 11.20 -8.72
C LYS A 31 0.36 10.30 -8.00
N ASN A 32 -0.08 9.24 -8.65
CA ASN A 32 -1.07 8.31 -8.14
C ASN A 32 -0.44 7.35 -7.13
N THR A 33 -1.15 7.01 -6.07
CA THR A 33 -0.67 6.04 -5.08
C THR A 33 -0.42 4.69 -5.75
N LEU A 34 0.79 4.17 -5.59
CA LEU A 34 1.16 2.84 -6.04
C LEU A 34 0.51 1.79 -5.16
N ARG A 35 -0.02 0.75 -5.79
CA ARG A 35 -0.58 -0.40 -5.10
C ARG A 35 0.51 -1.45 -4.96
N TYR A 36 0.81 -1.84 -3.72
CA TYR A 36 1.68 -2.97 -3.46
C TYR A 36 1.08 -4.23 -4.08
N LYS A 37 1.84 -4.89 -4.96
CA LYS A 37 1.44 -6.13 -5.64
C LYS A 37 1.99 -7.35 -4.94
N GLY A 38 3.19 -7.25 -4.38
CA GLY A 38 3.83 -8.37 -3.71
C GLY A 38 5.28 -8.09 -3.42
N ARG A 39 5.96 -9.10 -2.90
CA ARG A 39 7.40 -9.07 -2.74
C ARG A 39 7.98 -10.38 -3.24
N ASP A 40 9.08 -10.29 -3.94
CA ASP A 40 9.89 -11.40 -4.36
C ASP A 40 11.17 -11.40 -3.53
N ARG A 41 11.47 -12.52 -2.86
CA ARG A 41 12.69 -12.68 -2.08
C ARG A 41 13.68 -13.44 -2.94
N ASN A 42 14.48 -12.70 -3.70
CA ASN A 42 15.53 -13.30 -4.49
C ASN A 42 16.76 -13.55 -3.59
N GLY A 43 16.75 -14.70 -2.92
CA GLY A 43 17.79 -15.11 -1.96
C GLY A 43 17.66 -14.47 -0.57
N ALA A 44 18.65 -14.74 0.29
CA ALA A 44 18.73 -14.21 1.65
C ALA A 44 19.13 -12.73 1.71
N GLU A 45 19.66 -12.18 0.62
CA GLU A 45 20.31 -10.86 0.62
C GLU A 45 19.47 -9.75 -0.01
N SER A 46 18.59 -10.08 -0.98
CA SER A 46 17.79 -9.08 -1.71
C SER A 46 16.28 -9.35 -1.65
N ILE A 47 15.50 -8.31 -1.36
CA ILE A 47 14.04 -8.33 -1.32
C ILE A 47 13.53 -7.34 -2.35
N ARG A 48 12.84 -7.82 -3.37
CA ARG A 48 12.19 -6.99 -4.38
C ARG A 48 10.74 -6.74 -3.94
N LEU A 49 10.34 -5.49 -3.78
CA LEU A 49 8.95 -5.11 -3.54
C LEU A 49 8.34 -4.64 -4.86
N LEU A 50 7.31 -5.33 -5.32
CA LEU A 50 6.59 -5.01 -6.54
C LEU A 50 5.41 -4.10 -6.22
N TYR A 51 5.34 -3.00 -6.94
CA TYR A 51 4.28 -2.02 -6.89
C TYR A 51 3.72 -1.81 -8.29
N SER A 52 2.44 -1.49 -8.39
CA SER A 52 1.82 -1.16 -9.66
C SER A 52 0.99 0.10 -9.55
N CYS A 53 1.12 0.96 -10.56
CA CYS A 53 0.34 2.18 -10.66
C CYS A 53 -0.98 1.90 -11.38
N GLY A 54 -2.10 1.98 -10.68
CA GLY A 54 -3.43 1.76 -11.28
C GLY A 54 -3.84 2.78 -12.37
N LYS A 55 -3.19 3.95 -12.44
CA LYS A 55 -3.44 4.95 -13.50
C LYS A 55 -2.50 4.81 -14.69
N CYS A 56 -1.21 4.69 -14.40
CA CYS A 56 -0.18 4.63 -15.43
C CYS A 56 0.02 3.20 -15.97
N LEU A 57 -0.59 2.18 -15.33
CA LEU A 57 -0.38 0.74 -15.57
C LEU A 57 1.09 0.32 -15.58
N ARG A 58 1.96 1.11 -14.92
CA ARG A 58 3.39 0.85 -14.77
C ARG A 58 3.67 0.03 -13.54
N GLU A 59 4.73 -0.77 -13.59
CA GLU A 59 5.22 -1.55 -12.46
C GLU A 59 6.49 -0.91 -11.91
N ILE A 60 6.57 -0.77 -10.59
CA ILE A 60 7.72 -0.20 -9.89
C ILE A 60 8.25 -1.30 -8.99
N VAL A 61 9.52 -1.65 -9.16
CA VAL A 61 10.20 -2.64 -8.36
C VAL A 61 11.21 -1.92 -7.46
N LEU A 62 11.03 -2.04 -6.15
CA LEU A 62 12.01 -1.57 -5.16
C LEU A 62 12.88 -2.75 -4.74
N VAL A 63 14.17 -2.68 -5.05
CA VAL A 63 15.13 -3.69 -4.63
C VAL A 63 15.74 -3.24 -3.29
N LEU A 64 15.48 -4.02 -2.25
CA LEU A 64 16.05 -3.85 -0.92
C LEU A 64 17.20 -4.84 -0.74
N ASN A 65 18.41 -4.37 -0.44
CA ASN A 65 19.55 -5.21 -0.06
C ASN A 65 19.84 -5.00 1.43
N LYS A 66 19.86 -6.08 2.24
CA LYS A 66 20.14 -6.01 3.69
C LYS A 66 19.33 -4.92 4.44
N GLY A 67 18.09 -4.66 3.99
CA GLY A 67 17.19 -3.65 4.58
C GLY A 67 17.30 -2.24 4.00
N TRP A 68 18.17 -2.00 3.03
CA TRP A 68 18.38 -0.71 2.36
C TRP A 68 17.88 -0.71 0.93
N ILE A 69 17.32 0.40 0.46
CA ILE A 69 16.91 0.54 -0.95
C ILE A 69 18.18 0.66 -1.79
N GLU A 70 18.49 -0.39 -2.55
CA GLU A 70 19.65 -0.44 -3.44
C GLU A 70 19.31 0.13 -4.82
N ARG A 71 18.13 -0.25 -5.35
CA ARG A 71 17.69 0.17 -6.70
C ARG A 71 16.18 0.32 -6.77
N ILE A 72 15.74 1.26 -7.60
CA ILE A 72 14.32 1.46 -7.97
C ILE A 72 14.22 1.29 -9.48
N GLU A 73 13.50 0.27 -9.94
CA GLU A 73 13.25 0.03 -11.36
C GLU A 73 11.80 0.33 -11.71
N VAL A 74 11.58 0.99 -12.84
CA VAL A 74 10.25 1.35 -13.34
C VAL A 74 10.06 0.71 -14.71
N LEU A 75 9.09 -0.19 -14.82
CA LEU A 75 8.66 -0.89 -16.03
C LEU A 75 7.43 -0.21 -16.64
#